data_AF-A0A843JBZ9-F1
#
_entry.id   AF-A0A843JBZ9-F1
#
_cell.length_a   1.000
_cell.length_b   1.000
_cell.length_c   1.000
_cell.angle_alpha   90.00
_cell.angle_beta   90.00
_cell.angle_gamma   90.00
#
_symmetry.space_group_name_H-M   'P 1'
#
loop_
_entity.id
_entity.type
_entity.pdbx_description
1 polymer ?
#
loop_
_entity_poly.entity_id
_entity_poly.type
_entity_poly.pdbx_seq_one_letter_code
_entity_poly.pdbx_strand_id
1 'polypeptide(L)'
;MPAIKNPDDFRRYLADFCSRGGSREDTGECRTAVADSRNTGVKYFTNSFWTAKQRQASSIHEISYRACFKPQLPHFFIDLLTDEGDIVYDPFTGRGTTIIEAALMNRRIISNDINPLSKILSKPRLFVPRPDEIAGRLDEIFKNADLYLKKSDFTPELPMFYHPATEYKIAVLMNYLKMRSDSAAADNIDDWIRMTATNRLTGHSKGFFSVYTLPPNQAVSMESQIKINQKRSQIPEYRDVAVLILKKSRNLQKNLTDADMENLAAAGSSARFLTRDACDTREIAPASVKLTV
;
A
#
# COMPACT_ATOMS: atom_id res chain seq x y z
N MET A 1 -10.36 -19.93 13.14
CA MET A 1 -9.92 -21.10 13.95
C MET A 1 -8.86 -20.59 14.93
N PRO A 2 -8.62 -21.24 16.08
CA PRO A 2 -7.47 -20.86 16.90
C PRO A 2 -6.18 -21.01 16.09
N ALA A 3 -5.20 -20.15 16.35
CA ALA A 3 -3.91 -20.20 15.68
C ALA A 3 -3.21 -21.55 15.89
N ILE A 4 -2.57 -22.06 14.84
CA ILE A 4 -1.70 -23.22 14.88
C ILE A 4 -0.42 -22.83 15.63
N LYS A 5 -0.18 -23.46 16.78
CA LYS A 5 0.91 -23.06 17.69
C LYS A 5 2.19 -23.88 17.51
N ASN A 6 2.14 -25.04 16.87
CA ASN A 6 3.31 -25.88 16.65
C ASN A 6 3.56 -26.21 15.16
N PRO A 7 4.82 -26.42 14.76
CA PRO A 7 5.17 -26.68 13.36
C PRO A 7 4.60 -27.98 12.78
N ASP A 8 4.39 -29.02 13.60
CA ASP A 8 3.92 -30.32 13.13
C ASP A 8 2.43 -30.28 12.77
N ASP A 9 1.63 -29.54 13.54
CA ASP A 9 0.24 -29.23 13.23
C ASP A 9 0.14 -28.39 11.97
N PHE A 10 1.07 -27.45 11.75
CA PHE A 10 1.09 -26.67 10.52
C PHE A 10 1.43 -27.55 9.31
N ARG A 11 2.42 -28.44 9.43
CA ARG A 11 2.74 -29.42 8.37
C ARG A 11 1.58 -30.35 8.08
N ARG A 12 0.90 -30.83 9.12
CA ARG A 12 -0.31 -31.66 8.99
C ARG A 12 -1.43 -30.89 8.30
N TYR A 13 -1.68 -29.66 8.71
CA TYR A 13 -2.64 -28.77 8.06
C TYR A 13 -2.32 -28.61 6.57
N LEU A 14 -1.06 -28.35 6.20
CA LEU A 14 -0.66 -28.23 4.80
C LEU A 14 -0.83 -29.53 4.03
N ALA A 15 -0.48 -30.69 4.62
CA ALA A 15 -0.63 -32.00 4.00
C ALA A 15 -2.11 -32.33 3.72
N ASP A 16 -2.99 -32.00 4.67
CA ASP A 16 -4.42 -32.31 4.65
C ASP A 16 -5.27 -31.19 4.00
N PHE A 17 -4.63 -30.11 3.52
CA PHE A 17 -5.33 -28.95 2.98
C PHE A 17 -6.20 -29.33 1.77
N CYS A 18 -7.51 -29.16 1.92
CA CYS A 18 -8.47 -29.29 0.84
C CYS A 18 -9.05 -27.93 0.48
N SER A 19 -8.91 -27.50 -0.78
CA SER A 19 -9.52 -26.23 -1.21
C SER A 19 -11.04 -26.37 -1.21
N ARG A 20 -11.76 -25.59 -0.37
CA ARG A 20 -13.22 -25.54 -0.43
C ARG A 20 -13.67 -24.51 -1.48
N GLY A 21 -13.80 -24.96 -2.73
CA GLY A 21 -14.71 -24.39 -3.72
C GLY A 21 -14.12 -23.43 -4.77
N GLY A 22 -14.06 -23.91 -6.02
CA GLY A 22 -13.61 -23.14 -7.18
C GLY A 22 -14.37 -23.35 -8.49
N SER A 23 -14.75 -24.58 -8.89
CA SER A 23 -15.64 -24.91 -10.02
C SER A 23 -15.80 -26.43 -10.17
N ARG A 24 -16.92 -26.87 -10.76
CA ARG A 24 -17.31 -28.27 -11.02
C ARG A 24 -16.25 -29.05 -11.81
N GLU A 25 -15.61 -29.99 -11.12
CA GLU A 25 -14.93 -31.23 -11.58
C GLU A 25 -13.86 -31.55 -10.53
N ASP A 26 -14.28 -31.77 -9.28
CA ASP A 26 -13.38 -32.23 -8.22
C ASP A 26 -13.55 -33.75 -8.12
N THR A 27 -12.90 -34.46 -9.05
CA THR A 27 -12.75 -35.91 -8.96
C THR A 27 -11.85 -36.20 -7.78
N GLY A 28 -12.44 -36.73 -6.70
CA GLY A 28 -11.82 -36.84 -5.40
C GLY A 28 -10.39 -37.39 -5.41
N GLU A 29 -9.45 -36.53 -5.02
CA GLU A 29 -8.41 -36.73 -4.01
C GLU A 29 -7.68 -35.40 -3.87
N CYS A 30 -8.17 -34.51 -3.00
CA CYS A 30 -7.53 -33.23 -2.73
C CYS A 30 -6.34 -33.48 -1.78
N ARG A 31 -5.18 -33.86 -2.33
CA ARG A 31 -3.94 -34.05 -1.56
C ARG A 31 -2.87 -33.06 -2.01
N THR A 32 -2.31 -32.33 -1.05
CA THR A 32 -1.13 -31.50 -1.28
C THR A 32 0.02 -32.39 -1.74
N ALA A 33 0.62 -32.10 -2.89
CA ALA A 33 1.78 -32.86 -3.34
C ALA A 33 2.97 -32.53 -2.42
N VAL A 34 3.52 -33.58 -1.80
CA VAL A 34 4.69 -33.49 -0.92
C VAL A 34 5.89 -34.06 -1.67
N ALA A 35 6.92 -33.25 -1.87
CA ALA A 35 8.15 -33.68 -2.52
C ALA A 35 9.37 -33.21 -1.72
N ASP A 36 10.38 -34.07 -1.61
CA ASP A 36 11.72 -33.65 -1.19
C ASP A 36 12.47 -33.10 -2.40
N SER A 37 12.96 -31.87 -2.31
CA SER A 37 13.75 -31.26 -3.39
C SER A 37 15.15 -31.87 -3.46
N ARG A 38 15.56 -32.21 -4.69
CA ARG A 38 16.92 -32.50 -5.21
C ARG A 38 18.06 -32.34 -4.16
N ASN A 39 18.16 -33.27 -3.20
CA ASN A 39 19.20 -33.39 -2.17
C ASN A 39 19.31 -32.30 -1.09
N THR A 40 18.26 -31.52 -0.80
CA THR A 40 18.30 -30.51 0.29
C THR A 40 17.68 -30.96 1.62
N GLY A 41 16.90 -32.05 1.62
CA GLY A 41 16.18 -32.52 2.81
C GLY A 41 15.00 -31.61 3.25
N VAL A 42 14.63 -30.63 2.42
CA VAL A 42 13.49 -29.74 2.67
C VAL A 42 12.25 -30.31 2.00
N LYS A 43 11.19 -30.49 2.79
CA LYS A 43 9.86 -30.90 2.30
C LYS A 43 9.11 -29.72 1.69
N TYR A 44 8.63 -29.90 0.47
CA TYR A 44 7.80 -28.93 -0.24
C TYR A 44 6.35 -29.37 -0.24
N PHE A 45 5.44 -28.42 -0.01
CA PHE A 45 4.00 -28.62 -0.06
C PHE A 45 3.45 -27.81 -1.25
N THR A 46 2.88 -28.49 -2.25
CA THR A 46 2.32 -27.84 -3.44
C THR A 46 0.81 -28.00 -3.49
N ASN A 47 0.08 -26.88 -3.38
CA ASN A 47 -1.38 -26.82 -3.50
C ASN A 47 -1.83 -25.38 -3.86
N SER A 48 -3.12 -25.20 -4.15
CA SER A 48 -3.78 -23.89 -4.30
C SER A 48 -4.29 -23.37 -2.96
N PHE A 49 -3.37 -22.99 -2.07
CA PHE A 49 -3.68 -22.56 -0.69
C PHE A 49 -4.52 -21.28 -0.58
N TRP A 50 -4.57 -20.49 -1.65
CA TRP A 50 -5.44 -19.33 -1.78
C TRP A 50 -5.92 -19.20 -3.23
N THR A 51 -7.08 -18.55 -3.42
CA THR A 51 -7.73 -18.52 -4.74
C THR A 51 -6.92 -17.70 -5.75
N ALA A 52 -6.89 -18.17 -7.01
CA ALA A 52 -6.31 -17.43 -8.13
C ALA A 52 -7.23 -16.29 -8.63
N LYS A 53 -8.51 -16.30 -8.23
CA LYS A 53 -9.52 -15.33 -8.66
C LYS A 53 -9.04 -13.91 -8.34
N GLN A 54 -8.85 -13.11 -9.38
CA GLN A 54 -8.54 -11.70 -9.21
C GLN A 54 -9.76 -10.99 -8.56
N ARG A 55 -9.48 -10.06 -7.63
CA ARG A 55 -10.43 -9.09 -7.02
C ARG A 55 -11.23 -9.50 -5.77
N GLN A 56 -10.69 -10.31 -4.86
CA GLN A 56 -11.26 -10.44 -3.49
C GLN A 56 -10.59 -9.55 -2.44
N ALA A 57 -9.45 -8.92 -2.75
CA ALA A 57 -8.76 -8.07 -1.78
C ALA A 57 -9.53 -6.79 -1.47
N SER A 58 -9.45 -6.33 -0.23
CA SER A 58 -9.93 -5.00 0.16
C SER A 58 -9.30 -3.91 -0.71
N SER A 59 -10.11 -2.92 -1.08
CA SER A 59 -9.72 -1.84 -1.97
C SER A 59 -8.60 -0.96 -1.44
N ILE A 60 -8.41 -0.97 -0.12
CA ILE A 60 -7.35 -0.24 0.58
C ILE A 60 -5.94 -0.69 0.16
N HIS A 61 -5.82 -1.90 -0.42
CA HIS A 61 -4.57 -2.44 -0.96
C HIS A 61 -4.19 -1.92 -2.35
N GLU A 62 -5.07 -1.17 -3.02
CA GLU A 62 -4.87 -0.73 -4.41
C GLU A 62 -3.84 0.43 -4.56
N ILE A 63 -2.80 0.48 -3.74
CA ILE A 63 -1.67 1.41 -3.85
C ILE A 63 -0.62 0.82 -4.78
N SER A 64 -0.27 1.53 -5.86
CA SER A 64 0.75 1.07 -6.81
C SER A 64 2.15 1.08 -6.19
N TYR A 65 2.85 -0.05 -6.24
CA TYR A 65 4.25 -0.20 -5.85
C TYR A 65 4.82 -1.42 -6.57
N ARG A 66 6.08 -1.36 -7.02
CA ARG A 66 6.70 -2.47 -7.74
C ARG A 66 6.99 -3.64 -6.79
N ALA A 67 6.95 -4.87 -7.33
CA ALA A 67 7.27 -6.09 -6.60
C ALA A 67 6.41 -6.33 -5.34
N CYS A 68 5.12 -6.00 -5.41
CA CYS A 68 4.16 -6.34 -4.36
C CYS A 68 3.50 -7.70 -4.59
N PHE A 69 3.16 -8.41 -3.52
CA PHE A 69 2.30 -9.60 -3.56
C PHE A 69 0.82 -9.26 -3.31
N LYS A 70 -0.04 -10.24 -3.60
CA LYS A 70 -1.48 -10.17 -3.36
C LYS A 70 -1.77 -10.33 -1.85
N PRO A 71 -2.74 -9.61 -1.26
CA PRO A 71 -3.07 -9.73 0.16
C PRO A 71 -3.50 -11.13 0.63
N GLN A 72 -4.00 -11.96 -0.28
CA GLN A 72 -4.35 -13.37 0.01
C GLN A 72 -3.15 -14.18 0.51
N LEU A 73 -1.92 -13.82 0.09
CA LEU A 73 -0.71 -14.49 0.51
C LEU A 73 -0.45 -14.29 2.02
N PRO A 74 -0.26 -13.06 2.53
CA PRO A 74 -0.10 -12.87 3.97
C PRO A 74 -1.35 -13.26 4.75
N HIS A 75 -2.57 -13.05 4.20
CA HIS A 75 -3.81 -13.46 4.87
C HIS A 75 -3.79 -14.92 5.30
N PHE A 76 -3.35 -15.82 4.40
CA PHE A 76 -3.25 -17.25 4.69
C PHE A 76 -2.39 -17.53 5.93
N PHE A 77 -1.21 -16.90 6.02
CA PHE A 77 -0.31 -17.12 7.16
C PHE A 77 -0.79 -16.42 8.43
N ILE A 78 -1.36 -15.21 8.31
CA ILE A 78 -1.90 -14.46 9.46
C ILE A 78 -3.06 -15.23 10.08
N ASP A 79 -4.01 -15.71 9.28
CA ASP A 79 -5.18 -16.45 9.78
C ASP A 79 -4.77 -17.73 10.50
N LEU A 80 -3.80 -18.46 9.93
CA LEU A 80 -3.38 -19.76 10.45
C LEU A 80 -2.44 -19.67 11.65
N LEU A 81 -1.56 -18.66 11.73
CA LEU A 81 -0.43 -18.65 12.66
C LEU A 81 -0.56 -17.61 13.77
N THR A 82 -1.62 -16.80 13.77
CA THR A 82 -1.83 -15.73 14.76
C THR A 82 -3.26 -15.70 15.27
N ASP A 83 -3.44 -15.36 16.54
CA ASP A 83 -4.74 -15.02 17.13
C ASP A 83 -4.97 -13.49 17.02
N GLU A 84 -6.19 -13.01 17.29
CA GLU A 84 -6.45 -11.56 17.36
C GLU A 84 -5.58 -10.89 18.45
N GLY A 85 -5.11 -9.67 18.18
CA GLY A 85 -4.21 -8.93 19.07
C GLY A 85 -2.74 -9.37 19.08
N ASP A 86 -2.39 -10.50 18.45
CA ASP A 86 -0.99 -10.89 18.22
C ASP A 86 -0.27 -9.86 17.34
N ILE A 87 1.06 -9.82 17.46
CA ILE A 87 1.91 -8.91 16.67
C ILE A 87 2.38 -9.59 15.39
N VAL A 88 2.07 -8.98 14.25
CA VAL A 88 2.65 -9.31 12.94
C VAL A 88 3.72 -8.27 12.58
N TYR A 89 4.90 -8.73 12.18
CA TYR A 89 6.03 -7.90 11.77
C TYR A 89 6.37 -8.13 10.29
N ASP A 90 6.53 -7.03 9.55
CA ASP A 90 7.04 -7.06 8.17
C ASP A 90 8.36 -6.25 8.09
N PRO A 91 9.53 -6.91 7.93
CA PRO A 91 10.83 -6.26 7.87
C PRO A 91 11.10 -5.52 6.56
N PHE A 92 10.31 -5.78 5.51
CA PHE A 92 10.45 -5.24 4.15
C PHE A 92 9.10 -4.78 3.61
N THR A 93 8.46 -3.89 4.39
CA THR A 93 7.05 -3.54 4.26
C THR A 93 6.67 -3.10 2.84
N GLY A 94 7.53 -2.37 2.13
CA GLY A 94 7.25 -1.82 0.81
C GLY A 94 5.97 -0.97 0.80
N ARG A 95 4.89 -1.47 0.18
CA ARG A 95 3.56 -0.84 0.25
C ARG A 95 2.66 -1.43 1.33
N GLY A 96 3.19 -2.03 2.38
CA GLY A 96 2.46 -2.52 3.55
C GLY A 96 1.34 -3.52 3.26
N THR A 97 1.48 -4.40 2.27
CA THR A 97 0.45 -5.43 2.01
C THR A 97 0.22 -6.28 3.27
N THR A 98 1.28 -6.75 3.93
CA THR A 98 1.21 -7.57 5.15
C THR A 98 0.57 -6.81 6.29
N ILE A 99 1.09 -5.62 6.63
CA ILE A 99 0.63 -4.88 7.81
C ILE A 99 -0.81 -4.38 7.67
N ILE A 100 -1.25 -4.02 6.45
CA ILE A 100 -2.65 -3.62 6.24
C ILE A 100 -3.56 -4.83 6.32
N GLU A 101 -3.15 -5.99 5.80
CA GLU A 101 -3.94 -7.21 5.94
C GLU A 101 -4.03 -7.67 7.40
N ALA A 102 -2.92 -7.65 8.14
CA ALA A 102 -2.89 -7.96 9.57
C ALA A 102 -3.78 -7.00 10.37
N ALA A 103 -3.73 -5.70 10.07
CA ALA A 103 -4.58 -4.70 10.70
C ALA A 103 -6.07 -4.95 10.43
N LEU A 104 -6.47 -5.22 9.18
CA LEU A 104 -7.85 -5.60 8.83
C LEU A 104 -8.33 -6.83 9.62
N MET A 105 -7.42 -7.77 9.88
CA MET A 105 -7.66 -8.98 10.66
C MET A 105 -7.56 -8.76 12.19
N ASN A 106 -7.59 -7.53 12.69
CA ASN A 106 -7.50 -7.22 14.13
C ASN A 106 -6.20 -7.74 14.81
N ARG A 107 -5.07 -7.72 14.10
CA ARG A 107 -3.73 -7.95 14.67
C ARG A 107 -3.01 -6.61 14.89
N ARG A 108 -2.10 -6.60 15.85
CA ARG A 108 -1.16 -5.48 16.04
C ARG A 108 -0.03 -5.59 15.02
N ILE A 109 0.54 -4.46 14.63
CA ILE A 109 1.50 -4.43 13.53
C ILE A 109 2.80 -3.71 13.90
N ILE A 110 3.90 -4.26 13.40
CA ILE A 110 5.18 -3.60 13.32
C ILE A 110 5.63 -3.60 11.87
N SER A 111 6.10 -2.46 11.39
CA SER A 111 6.56 -2.25 10.03
C SER A 111 7.98 -1.75 10.05
N ASN A 112 8.83 -2.35 9.22
CA ASN A 112 10.14 -1.81 8.87
C ASN A 112 10.31 -1.80 7.34
N ASP A 113 10.99 -0.77 6.84
CA ASP A 113 11.55 -0.74 5.50
C ASP A 113 12.66 0.30 5.47
N ILE A 114 13.77 0.04 4.79
CA ILE A 114 14.85 1.02 4.66
C ILE A 114 14.40 2.26 3.86
N ASN A 115 13.41 2.11 2.98
CA ASN A 115 12.88 3.19 2.18
C ASN A 115 11.79 3.97 2.96
N PRO A 116 12.01 5.26 3.28
CA PRO A 116 11.03 6.07 4.00
C PRO A 116 9.70 6.22 3.26
N LEU A 117 9.68 6.00 1.93
CA LEU A 117 8.45 5.96 1.14
C LEU A 117 7.46 4.91 1.65
N SER A 118 7.94 3.80 2.21
CA SER A 118 7.10 2.73 2.74
C SER A 118 6.12 3.26 3.79
N LYS A 119 6.61 4.05 4.74
CA LYS A 119 5.79 4.68 5.79
C LYS A 119 4.75 5.63 5.21
N ILE A 120 5.14 6.45 4.24
CA ILE A 120 4.22 7.38 3.53
C ILE A 120 3.10 6.59 2.84
N LEU A 121 3.42 5.45 2.22
CA LEU A 121 2.44 4.66 1.50
C LEU A 121 1.54 3.81 2.41
N SER A 122 1.96 3.50 3.63
CA SER A 122 1.30 2.52 4.50
C SER A 122 0.61 3.09 5.72
N LYS A 123 1.29 3.93 6.51
CA LYS A 123 0.73 4.49 7.74
C LYS A 123 -0.64 5.17 7.54
N PRO A 124 -0.87 5.97 6.49
CA PRO A 124 -2.15 6.67 6.35
C PRO A 124 -3.34 5.73 6.12
N ARG A 125 -3.10 4.50 5.63
CA ARG A 125 -4.16 3.48 5.48
C ARG A 125 -4.67 2.92 6.79
N LEU A 126 -4.00 3.19 7.92
CA LEU A 126 -4.47 2.83 9.26
C LEU A 126 -5.44 3.88 9.85
N PHE A 127 -5.49 5.08 9.29
CA PHE A 127 -6.34 6.17 9.76
C PHE A 127 -7.10 6.77 8.58
N VAL A 128 -8.17 6.10 8.16
CA VAL A 128 -8.92 6.43 6.95
C VAL A 128 -9.83 7.65 7.19
N PRO A 129 -9.58 8.83 6.58
CA PRO A 129 -10.45 9.99 6.74
C PRO A 129 -11.68 9.88 5.83
N ARG A 130 -12.76 10.60 6.17
CA ARG A 130 -13.96 10.61 5.33
C ARG A 130 -13.73 11.40 4.02
N PRO A 131 -14.39 11.03 2.92
CA PRO A 131 -14.26 11.74 1.64
C PRO A 131 -14.54 13.25 1.70
N ASP A 132 -15.48 13.68 2.55
CA ASP A 132 -15.82 15.09 2.77
C ASP A 132 -14.68 15.86 3.46
N GLU A 133 -14.00 15.23 4.42
CA GLU A 133 -12.85 15.83 5.11
C GLU A 133 -11.67 16.03 4.14
N ILE A 134 -11.40 15.03 3.30
CA ILE A 134 -10.39 15.15 2.24
C ILE A 134 -10.76 16.27 1.27
N ALA A 135 -12.03 16.35 0.87
CA ALA A 135 -12.50 17.36 -0.08
C ALA A 135 -12.40 18.77 0.49
N GLY A 136 -12.84 18.97 1.74
CA GLY A 136 -12.75 20.23 2.44
C GLY A 136 -11.30 20.70 2.61
N ARG A 137 -10.40 19.78 2.99
CA ARG A 137 -8.97 20.09 3.12
C ARG A 137 -8.33 20.47 1.79
N LEU A 138 -8.62 19.76 0.70
CA LEU A 138 -8.11 20.10 -0.64
C LEU A 138 -8.63 21.45 -1.13
N ASP A 139 -9.91 21.74 -0.90
CA ASP A 139 -10.53 23.02 -1.25
C ASP A 139 -9.88 24.18 -0.47
N GLU A 140 -9.67 24.02 0.83
CA GLU A 140 -8.97 24.98 1.69
C GLU A 140 -7.54 25.26 1.18
N ILE A 141 -6.76 24.21 0.88
CA ILE A 141 -5.40 24.34 0.37
C ILE A 141 -5.39 25.15 -0.94
N PHE A 142 -6.28 24.81 -1.87
CA PHE A 142 -6.25 25.37 -3.22
C PHE A 142 -6.92 26.73 -3.35
N LYS A 143 -7.85 27.10 -2.47
CA LYS A 143 -8.37 28.47 -2.31
C LYS A 143 -7.30 29.40 -1.75
N ASN A 144 -6.49 28.91 -0.83
CA ASN A 144 -5.41 29.66 -0.20
C ASN A 144 -4.04 29.39 -0.83
N ALA A 145 -3.99 29.03 -2.11
CA ALA A 145 -2.78 28.59 -2.79
C ALA A 145 -1.62 29.60 -2.68
N ASP A 146 -1.92 30.89 -2.73
CA ASP A 146 -0.93 31.97 -2.65
C ASP A 146 -0.22 32.07 -1.29
N LEU A 147 -0.77 31.46 -0.22
CA LEU A 147 -0.07 31.32 1.07
C LEU A 147 1.10 30.33 0.98
N TYR A 148 1.05 29.39 0.04
CA TYR A 148 2.01 28.30 -0.09
C TYR A 148 2.93 28.47 -1.29
N LEU A 149 2.42 29.04 -2.39
CA LEU A 149 3.18 29.37 -3.59
C LEU A 149 2.37 30.36 -4.42
N LYS A 150 2.88 31.58 -4.59
CA LYS A 150 2.24 32.55 -5.49
C LYS A 150 2.44 32.09 -6.93
N LYS A 151 1.40 32.24 -7.74
CA LYS A 151 1.46 31.88 -9.16
C LYS A 151 2.53 32.67 -9.93
N SER A 152 2.83 33.91 -9.53
CA SER A 152 3.91 34.73 -10.11
C SER A 152 5.30 34.16 -9.90
N ASP A 153 5.48 33.39 -8.84
CA ASP A 153 6.78 32.88 -8.39
C ASP A 153 7.01 31.44 -8.89
N PHE A 154 6.01 30.85 -9.57
CA PHE A 154 6.06 29.49 -10.07
C PHE A 154 6.51 29.42 -11.53
N THR A 155 7.56 28.63 -11.77
CA THR A 155 8.01 28.25 -13.12
C THR A 155 7.88 26.73 -13.26
N PRO A 156 7.16 26.21 -14.26
CA PRO A 156 7.10 24.78 -14.52
C PRO A 156 8.49 24.23 -14.90
N GLU A 157 8.92 23.17 -14.20
CA GLU A 157 10.21 22.48 -14.42
C GLU A 157 10.03 21.10 -15.05
N LEU A 158 8.83 20.53 -14.96
CA LEU A 158 8.51 19.17 -15.42
C LEU A 158 7.45 19.13 -16.53
N PRO A 159 7.54 19.98 -17.58
CA PRO A 159 6.52 20.07 -18.63
C PRO A 159 6.45 18.82 -19.53
N MET A 160 7.41 17.90 -19.43
CA MET A 160 7.35 16.60 -20.11
C MET A 160 6.45 15.60 -19.37
N PHE A 161 6.16 15.83 -18.09
CA PHE A 161 5.28 14.98 -17.28
C PHE A 161 3.92 15.62 -17.10
N TYR A 162 3.87 16.91 -16.81
CA TYR A 162 2.67 17.59 -16.32
C TYR A 162 2.28 18.78 -17.19
N HIS A 163 0.99 19.08 -17.21
CA HIS A 163 0.50 20.36 -17.69
C HIS A 163 0.90 21.45 -16.68
N PRO A 164 1.31 22.67 -17.10
CA PRO A 164 1.79 23.72 -16.19
C PRO A 164 0.84 24.03 -15.02
N ALA A 165 -0.47 24.11 -15.27
CA ALA A 165 -1.46 24.33 -14.21
C ALA A 165 -1.61 23.16 -13.23
N THR A 166 -1.39 21.92 -13.68
CA THR A 166 -1.36 20.73 -12.82
C THR A 166 -0.10 20.74 -11.97
N GLU A 167 1.05 21.02 -12.58
CA GLU A 167 2.34 21.11 -11.89
C GLU A 167 2.31 22.18 -10.80
N TYR A 168 1.73 23.35 -11.07
CA TYR A 168 1.50 24.39 -10.07
C TYR A 168 0.71 23.86 -8.86
N LYS A 169 -0.39 23.13 -9.09
CA LYS A 169 -1.20 22.55 -8.00
C LYS A 169 -0.44 21.47 -7.22
N ILE A 170 0.41 20.68 -7.89
CA ILE A 170 1.31 19.72 -7.21
C ILE A 170 2.31 20.48 -6.33
N ALA A 171 2.92 21.56 -6.83
CA ALA A 171 3.88 22.36 -6.08
C ALA A 171 3.25 23.07 -4.86
N VAL A 172 2.05 23.66 -5.03
CA VAL A 172 1.26 24.21 -3.91
C VAL A 172 1.01 23.15 -2.84
N LEU A 173 0.55 21.96 -3.25
CA LEU A 173 0.26 20.86 -2.33
C LEU A 173 1.54 20.39 -1.60
N MET A 174 2.66 20.29 -2.32
CA MET A 174 3.96 19.94 -1.74
C MET A 174 4.39 20.95 -0.68
N ASN A 175 4.30 22.26 -0.97
CA ASN A 175 4.68 23.32 -0.03
C ASN A 175 3.79 23.32 1.22
N TYR A 176 2.47 23.17 1.04
CA TYR A 176 1.52 23.03 2.15
C TYR A 176 1.86 21.83 3.06
N LEU A 177 2.04 20.65 2.46
CA LEU A 177 2.34 19.42 3.21
C LEU A 177 3.71 19.49 3.90
N LYS A 178 4.69 20.16 3.28
CA LYS A 178 6.00 20.40 3.88
C LYS A 178 5.90 21.33 5.07
N MET A 179 5.25 22.49 4.91
CA MET A 179 5.03 23.47 5.97
C MET A 179 4.37 22.84 7.20
N ARG A 180 3.33 22.02 7.01
CA ARG A 180 2.67 21.33 8.13
C ARG A 180 3.48 20.20 8.74
N SER A 181 4.34 19.55 7.96
CA SER A 181 5.30 18.59 8.50
C SER A 181 6.34 19.28 9.39
N ASP A 182 6.92 20.38 8.90
CA ASP A 182 8.00 21.11 9.57
C ASP A 182 7.51 21.77 10.88
N SER A 183 6.24 22.19 10.92
CA SER A 183 5.59 22.76 12.11
C SER A 183 4.98 21.70 13.04
N ALA A 184 5.18 20.42 12.77
CA ALA A 184 4.58 19.30 13.51
C ALA A 184 3.05 19.38 13.63
N ALA A 185 2.40 20.11 12.70
CA ALA A 185 0.96 20.32 12.71
C ALA A 185 0.20 19.25 11.94
N ALA A 186 0.87 18.52 11.03
CA ALA A 186 0.28 17.53 10.13
C ALA A 186 -0.62 16.49 10.83
N ASP A 187 -1.78 16.24 10.24
CA ASP A 187 -2.78 15.28 10.75
C ASP A 187 -3.02 14.11 9.79
N ASN A 188 -3.94 13.21 10.15
CA ASN A 188 -4.25 12.03 9.34
C ASN A 188 -4.83 12.37 7.95
N ILE A 189 -5.48 13.52 7.79
CA ILE A 189 -6.01 13.97 6.50
C ILE A 189 -4.85 14.41 5.61
N ASP A 190 -3.90 15.16 6.14
CA ASP A 190 -2.67 15.55 5.43
C ASP A 190 -1.86 14.32 5.01
N ASP A 191 -1.69 13.37 5.93
CA ASP A 191 -0.97 12.11 5.70
C ASP A 191 -1.65 11.28 4.59
N TRP A 192 -2.98 11.24 4.56
CA TRP A 192 -3.74 10.57 3.49
C TRP A 192 -3.60 11.28 2.13
N ILE A 193 -3.71 12.62 2.12
CA ILE A 193 -3.50 13.42 0.91
C ILE A 193 -2.09 13.24 0.39
N ARG A 194 -1.08 13.24 1.27
CA ARG A 194 0.32 12.98 0.92
C ARG A 194 0.48 11.61 0.27
N MET A 195 -0.02 10.55 0.90
CA MET A 195 0.03 9.19 0.34
C MET A 195 -0.59 9.13 -1.06
N THR A 196 -1.80 9.64 -1.20
CA THR A 196 -2.55 9.56 -2.47
C THR A 196 -1.87 10.40 -3.55
N ALA A 197 -1.44 11.62 -3.25
CA ALA A 197 -0.70 12.47 -4.18
C ALA A 197 0.61 11.81 -4.61
N THR A 198 1.43 11.33 -3.67
CA THR A 198 2.69 10.61 -3.96
C THR A 198 2.44 9.40 -4.87
N ASN A 199 1.36 8.64 -4.61
CA ASN A 199 1.02 7.48 -5.43
C ASN A 199 0.47 7.85 -6.82
N ARG A 200 0.07 9.10 -7.05
CA ARG A 200 -0.56 9.58 -8.29
C ARG A 200 0.35 10.48 -9.13
N LEU A 201 1.57 10.78 -8.68
CA LEU A 201 2.55 11.59 -9.43
C LEU A 201 2.76 11.05 -10.85
N THR A 202 3.20 9.79 -10.98
CA THR A 202 3.56 9.20 -12.29
C THR A 202 2.91 7.84 -12.55
N GLY A 203 2.43 7.62 -13.77
CA GLY A 203 1.92 6.31 -14.18
C GLY A 203 1.34 6.27 -15.59
N HIS A 204 0.59 5.20 -15.89
CA HIS A 204 0.17 4.85 -17.25
C HIS A 204 -1.29 5.14 -17.59
N SER A 205 -2.10 5.49 -16.59
CA SER A 205 -3.54 5.66 -16.74
C SER A 205 -3.95 7.10 -16.51
N LYS A 206 -5.17 7.47 -16.95
CA LYS A 206 -5.75 8.80 -16.72
C LYS A 206 -5.99 9.14 -15.25
N GLY A 207 -5.74 8.19 -14.34
CA GLY A 207 -5.85 8.39 -12.89
C GLY A 207 -4.60 9.00 -12.25
N PHE A 208 -3.55 9.28 -13.02
CA PHE A 208 -2.31 9.92 -12.56
C PHE A 208 -2.27 11.40 -12.97
N PHE A 209 -1.44 12.19 -12.29
CA PHE A 209 -1.23 13.60 -12.61
C PHE A 209 -0.40 13.78 -13.89
N SER A 210 0.47 12.83 -14.19
CA SER A 210 1.31 12.85 -15.39
C SER A 210 0.58 12.35 -16.65
N VAL A 211 1.21 12.57 -17.80
CA VAL A 211 1.02 11.71 -18.98
C VAL A 211 1.51 10.29 -18.72
N TYR A 212 1.37 9.40 -19.72
CA TYR A 212 2.00 8.10 -19.68
C TYR A 212 3.50 8.21 -19.39
N THR A 213 3.93 7.62 -18.29
CA THR A 213 5.35 7.39 -17.92
C THR A 213 5.70 5.90 -18.04
N LEU A 214 6.88 5.46 -17.60
CA LEU A 214 7.14 4.03 -17.33
C LEU A 214 6.35 3.51 -16.11
N PRO A 215 6.29 2.18 -15.88
CA PRO A 215 5.56 1.61 -14.74
C PRO A 215 5.94 2.24 -13.41
N PRO A 216 5.02 2.25 -12.42
CA PRO A 216 5.29 2.82 -11.11
C PRO A 216 6.62 2.35 -10.53
N ASN A 217 7.37 3.29 -9.94
CA ASN A 217 8.72 3.11 -9.40
C ASN A 217 9.81 2.75 -10.44
N GLN A 218 9.59 3.04 -11.73
CA GLN A 218 10.67 3.09 -12.73
C GLN A 218 10.98 4.55 -13.07
N ALA A 219 12.21 4.95 -12.80
CA ALA A 219 12.69 6.28 -13.16
C ALA A 219 13.11 6.30 -14.64
N VAL A 220 12.82 7.42 -15.30
CA VAL A 220 13.38 7.78 -16.61
C VAL A 220 13.98 9.18 -16.50
N SER A 221 15.03 9.45 -17.25
CA SER A 221 15.53 10.82 -17.37
C SER A 221 14.51 11.71 -18.09
N MET A 222 14.60 13.03 -17.86
CA MET A 222 13.78 14.03 -18.54
C MET A 222 13.85 13.88 -20.07
N GLU A 223 15.06 13.74 -20.62
CA GLU A 223 15.29 13.51 -22.05
C GLU A 223 14.60 12.24 -22.57
N SER A 224 14.64 11.16 -21.80
CA SER A 224 14.00 9.90 -22.18
C SER A 224 12.48 10.06 -22.20
N GLN A 225 11.90 10.77 -21.23
CA GLN A 225 10.46 11.03 -21.21
C GLN A 225 10.04 11.90 -22.41
N ILE A 226 10.84 12.91 -22.80
CA ILE A 226 10.57 13.73 -23.99
C ILE A 226 10.54 12.85 -25.26
N LYS A 227 11.50 11.94 -25.43
CA LYS A 227 11.52 10.98 -26.54
C LYS A 227 10.31 10.05 -26.53
N ILE A 228 9.89 9.58 -25.35
CA ILE A 228 8.66 8.79 -25.19
C ILE A 228 7.43 9.60 -25.63
N ASN A 229 7.37 10.87 -25.24
CA ASN A 229 6.26 11.75 -25.59
C ASN A 229 6.14 11.93 -27.11
N GLN A 230 7.25 12.21 -27.78
CA GLN A 230 7.33 12.35 -29.23
C GLN A 230 6.91 11.06 -29.94
N LYS A 231 7.47 9.91 -29.53
CA LYS A 231 7.15 8.60 -30.14
C LYS A 231 5.67 8.22 -30.00
N ARG A 232 5.01 8.66 -28.93
CA ARG A 232 3.60 8.37 -28.64
C ARG A 232 2.66 9.50 -29.07
N SER A 233 3.19 10.57 -29.69
CA SER A 233 2.44 11.79 -30.04
C SER A 233 1.59 12.32 -28.87
N GLN A 234 2.16 12.34 -27.67
CA GLN A 234 1.46 12.76 -26.45
C GLN A 234 1.99 14.07 -25.89
N ILE A 235 1.08 14.87 -25.33
CA ILE A 235 1.36 16.12 -24.64
C ILE A 235 0.62 16.07 -23.29
N PRO A 236 1.20 16.59 -22.20
CA PRO A 236 0.49 16.70 -20.93
C PRO A 236 -0.78 17.54 -21.00
N GLU A 237 -1.91 16.85 -20.88
CA GLU A 237 -3.22 17.46 -20.67
C GLU A 237 -3.38 17.94 -19.23
N TYR A 238 -4.22 18.95 -19.03
CA TYR A 238 -4.59 19.38 -17.69
C TYR A 238 -5.22 18.21 -16.90
N ARG A 239 -4.67 17.97 -15.71
CA ARG A 239 -5.18 17.04 -14.71
C ARG A 239 -5.55 17.83 -13.47
N ASP A 240 -6.80 17.70 -13.04
CA ASP A 240 -7.25 18.27 -11.78
C ASP A 240 -6.75 17.42 -10.60
N VAL A 241 -5.81 17.97 -9.84
CA VAL A 241 -5.14 17.29 -8.72
C VAL A 241 -6.15 16.91 -7.62
N ALA A 242 -7.06 17.82 -7.27
CA ALA A 242 -8.04 17.58 -6.21
C ALA A 242 -9.01 16.45 -6.61
N VAL A 243 -9.54 16.51 -7.83
CA VAL A 243 -10.47 15.50 -8.35
C VAL A 243 -9.82 14.12 -8.39
N LEU A 244 -8.56 14.02 -8.82
CA LEU A 244 -7.84 12.75 -8.91
C LEU A 244 -7.52 12.17 -7.53
N ILE A 245 -7.13 13.00 -6.56
CA ILE A 245 -6.93 12.57 -5.17
C ILE A 245 -8.25 12.06 -4.57
N LEU A 246 -9.35 12.79 -4.74
CA LEU A 246 -10.66 12.38 -4.24
C LEU A 246 -11.16 11.10 -4.89
N LYS A 247 -11.03 10.99 -6.21
CA LYS A 247 -11.38 9.77 -6.94
C LYS A 247 -10.57 8.57 -6.44
N LYS A 248 -9.26 8.75 -6.22
CA LYS A 248 -8.41 7.68 -5.70
C LYS A 248 -8.80 7.31 -4.26
N SER A 249 -9.11 8.30 -3.42
CA SER A 249 -9.53 8.09 -2.04
C SER A 249 -10.82 7.27 -1.95
N ARG A 250 -11.86 7.68 -2.69
CA ARG A 250 -13.12 6.91 -2.78
C ARG A 250 -12.89 5.48 -3.26
N ASN A 251 -12.01 5.30 -4.25
CA ASN A 251 -11.67 3.97 -4.74
C ASN A 251 -10.95 3.10 -3.70
N LEU A 252 -10.13 3.68 -2.80
CA LEU A 252 -9.47 2.93 -1.73
C LEU A 252 -10.46 2.55 -0.62
N GLN A 253 -11.51 3.33 -0.43
CA GLN A 253 -12.48 3.18 0.65
C GLN A 253 -13.73 2.35 0.27
N LYS A 254 -13.97 2.11 -1.03
CA LYS A 254 -15.22 1.53 -1.57
C LYS A 254 -15.73 0.25 -0.89
N ASN A 255 -14.85 -0.58 -0.35
CA ASN A 255 -15.21 -1.88 0.24
C ASN A 255 -14.85 -1.97 1.73
N LEU A 256 -14.56 -0.84 2.40
CA LEU A 256 -14.29 -0.84 3.83
C LEU A 256 -15.60 -0.80 4.62
N THR A 257 -15.72 -1.73 5.58
CA THR A 257 -16.79 -1.73 6.58
C THR A 257 -16.40 -0.91 7.80
N ASP A 258 -17.37 -0.62 8.67
CA ASP A 258 -17.08 0.07 9.94
C ASP A 258 -16.11 -0.74 10.81
N ALA A 259 -16.29 -2.07 10.86
CA ALA A 259 -15.38 -2.97 11.55
C ALA A 259 -13.95 -2.94 10.97
N ASP A 260 -13.81 -2.85 9.65
CA ASP A 260 -12.48 -2.69 9.03
C ASP A 260 -11.82 -1.38 9.46
N MET A 261 -12.59 -0.28 9.50
CA MET A 261 -12.08 1.03 9.92
C MET A 261 -11.68 1.04 11.39
N GLU A 262 -12.46 0.40 12.26
CA GLU A 262 -12.14 0.22 13.68
C GLU A 262 -10.85 -0.61 13.86
N ASN A 263 -10.74 -1.74 13.17
CA ASN A 263 -9.56 -2.61 13.22
C ASN A 263 -8.30 -1.88 12.74
N LEU A 264 -8.39 -1.16 11.61
CA LEU A 264 -7.29 -0.35 11.07
C LEU A 264 -6.83 0.72 12.07
N ALA A 265 -7.76 1.46 12.68
CA ALA A 265 -7.46 2.49 13.65
C ALA A 265 -6.88 1.92 14.95
N ALA A 266 -7.42 0.80 15.44
CA ALA A 266 -6.91 0.10 16.62
C ALA A 266 -5.47 -0.38 16.40
N ALA A 267 -5.19 -1.03 15.27
CA ALA A 267 -3.83 -1.42 14.89
C ALA A 267 -2.91 -0.18 14.76
N GLY A 268 -3.41 0.89 14.13
CA GLY A 268 -2.70 2.16 13.97
C GLY A 268 -2.29 2.81 15.30
N SER A 269 -3.14 2.75 16.32
CA SER A 269 -2.89 3.35 17.63
C SER A 269 -1.69 2.73 18.38
N SER A 270 -1.39 1.46 18.08
CA SER A 270 -0.29 0.71 18.70
C SER A 270 0.85 0.37 17.72
N ALA A 271 0.73 0.81 16.46
CA ALA A 271 1.65 0.50 15.38
C ALA A 271 3.04 1.10 15.62
N ARG A 272 4.08 0.33 15.28
CA ARG A 272 5.46 0.83 15.22
C ARG A 272 5.94 0.84 13.77
N PHE A 273 6.41 1.99 13.32
CA PHE A 273 7.01 2.17 11.99
C PHE A 273 8.48 2.52 12.13
N LEU A 274 9.33 1.58 11.74
CA LEU A 274 10.79 1.73 11.68
C LEU A 274 11.21 2.02 10.23
N THR A 275 12.31 2.75 10.08
CA THR A 275 12.94 3.00 8.78
C THR A 275 14.43 2.76 8.92
N ARG A 276 14.81 1.48 9.04
CA ARG A 276 16.17 1.05 9.39
C ARG A 276 16.57 -0.20 8.60
N ASP A 277 17.84 -0.58 8.75
CA ASP A 277 18.31 -1.90 8.32
C ASP A 277 17.52 -2.99 9.07
N ALA A 278 17.00 -3.98 8.34
CA ALA A 278 16.23 -5.09 8.90
C ALA A 278 17.06 -5.96 9.86
N CYS A 279 18.40 -5.93 9.76
CA CYS A 279 19.31 -6.58 10.70
C CYS A 279 19.42 -5.83 12.04
N ASP A 280 18.89 -4.61 12.16
CA ASP A 280 18.99 -3.77 13.36
C ASP A 280 17.64 -3.13 13.74
N THR A 281 16.79 -3.93 14.40
CA THR A 281 15.44 -3.52 14.87
C THR A 281 15.28 -3.70 16.39
N ARG A 282 16.25 -3.20 17.16
CA ARG A 282 16.33 -3.36 18.64
C ARG A 282 15.17 -2.73 19.40
N GLU A 283 14.43 -1.83 18.76
CA GLU A 283 13.21 -1.23 19.28
C GLU A 283 12.06 -2.24 19.40
N ILE A 284 12.17 -3.40 18.75
CA ILE A 284 11.22 -4.52 18.89
C ILE A 284 11.66 -5.38 20.08
N ALA A 285 10.75 -5.60 21.02
CA ALA A 285 11.04 -6.40 22.20
C ALA A 285 11.31 -7.87 21.82
N PRO A 286 12.29 -8.55 22.45
CA PRO A 286 12.50 -9.98 22.26
C PRO A 286 11.22 -10.78 22.53
N ALA A 287 10.97 -11.80 21.72
CA ALA A 287 9.82 -12.71 21.85
C ALA A 287 8.43 -12.03 21.83
N SER A 288 8.30 -10.77 21.35
CA SER A 288 7.00 -10.09 21.26
C SER A 288 6.27 -10.32 19.93
N VAL A 289 7.00 -10.68 18.86
CA VAL A 289 6.44 -10.89 17.52
C VAL A 289 5.95 -12.33 17.40
N LYS A 290 4.71 -12.50 16.96
CA LYS A 290 4.12 -13.81 16.71
C LYS A 290 4.45 -14.34 15.32
N LEU A 291 4.37 -13.47 14.32
CA LEU A 291 4.59 -13.81 12.92
C LEU A 291 5.44 -12.74 12.24
N THR A 292 6.51 -13.19 11.56
CA THR A 292 7.27 -12.36 10.62
C THR A 292 6.93 -12.83 9.21
N VAL A 293 6.62 -11.91 8.30
CA VAL A 293 6.29 -12.19 6.90
C VAL A 293 7.30 -11.55 5.97
#